data_AF-A0A7J2KEH1-F1
#
_entry.id   AF-A0A7J2KEH1-F1
#
_cell.length_a   1.000
_cell.length_b   1.000
_cell.length_c   1.000
_cell.angle_alpha   90.00
_cell.angle_beta   90.00
_cell.angle_gamma   90.00
#
_symmetry.space_group_name_H-M   'P 1'
#
loop_
_entity.id
_entity.type
_entity.pdbx_description
1 polymer ?
#
loop_
_entity_poly.entity_id
_entity_poly.type
_entity_poly.pdbx_seq_one_letter_code
_entity_poly.pdbx_strand_id
1 'polypeptide(L)' 'MKLCRNHLRALENILEKYKVWVQAYGSLSWREYLKKISSLNVSGKWVREVAKGILEGIVKVNLQ' A
#
# COMPACT_ATOMS: atom_id res chain seq x y z
N MET A 1 2.50 13.97 5.83
CA MET A 1 1.20 14.11 5.14
C MET A 1 0.07 13.84 6.11
N LYS A 2 -0.90 14.75 6.27
CA LYS A 2 -2.15 14.43 6.99
C LYS A 2 -3.06 13.72 6.00
N LEU A 3 -3.37 12.44 6.24
CA LEU A 3 -4.22 11.66 5.34
C LEU A 3 -5.66 12.18 5.44
N CYS A 4 -6.32 12.40 4.30
CA CYS A 4 -7.77 12.57 4.31
C CYS A 4 -8.46 11.22 4.56
N ARG A 5 -9.79 11.22 4.77
CA ARG A 5 -10.55 9.98 5.05
C ARG A 5 -10.31 8.88 3.99
N ASN A 6 -10.23 9.26 2.72
CA ASN A 6 -10.00 8.30 1.63
C ASN A 6 -8.58 7.73 1.63
N HIS A 7 -7.57 8.56 1.89
CA HIS A 7 -6.18 8.09 2.01
C HIS A 7 -5.98 7.23 3.24
N LEU A 8 -6.66 7.53 4.36
CA LEU A 8 -6.61 6.70 5.56
C LEU A 8 -7.23 5.32 5.29
N ARG A 9 -8.42 5.27 4.70
CA ARG A 9 -9.06 4.01 4.29
C ARG A 9 -8.19 3.21 3.30
N ALA A 10 -7.52 3.91 2.38
CA ALA A 10 -6.58 3.28 1.46
C ALA A 10 -5.36 2.68 2.19
N LEU A 11 -4.80 3.39 3.17
CA LEU A 11 -3.70 2.88 3.99
C LEU A 11 -4.10 1.61 4.76
N GLU A 12 -5.26 1.63 5.42
CA GLU A 12 -5.81 0.45 6.12
C GLU A 12 -5.95 -0.74 5.18
N ASN A 13 -6.54 -0.53 3.99
CA ASN A 13 -6.68 -1.58 2.99
C ASN A 13 -5.33 -2.13 2.51
N ILE A 14 -4.32 -1.27 2.31
CA ILE A 14 -2.97 -1.71 1.91
C ILE A 14 -2.37 -2.61 2.99
N LEU A 15 -2.49 -2.23 4.27
CA LEU A 15 -1.97 -3.01 5.40
C LEU A 15 -2.70 -4.36 5.54
N GLU A 16 -4.03 -4.35 5.50
CA GLU A 16 -4.86 -5.56 5.63
C GLU A 16 -4.62 -6.56 4.49
N LYS A 17 -4.46 -6.07 3.25
CA LYS A 17 -4.34 -6.96 2.08
C LYS A 17 -2.94 -7.48 1.85
N TYR A 18 -1.90 -6.93 2.48
CA TYR A 18 -0.55 -7.43 2.30
C TYR A 18 -0.39 -8.90 2.66
N LYS A 19 -0.97 -9.34 3.80
CA LYS A 19 -0.92 -10.76 4.19
C LYS A 19 -1.57 -11.68 3.14
N VAL A 20 -2.68 -11.25 2.56
CA VAL A 20 -3.37 -11.98 1.48
C VAL A 20 -2.49 -12.08 0.23
N TRP A 21 -1.79 -11.00 -0.13
CA TRP A 21 -0.86 -11.01 -1.25
C TRP A 21 0.36 -11.90 -0.97
N VAL A 22 0.94 -11.86 0.23
CA VAL A 22 2.04 -12.75 0.62
C VAL A 22 1.61 -14.22 0.52
N GLN A 23 0.42 -14.56 1.00
CA GLN A 23 -0.12 -15.92 0.90
C GLN A 23 -0.32 -16.36 -0.56
N ALA A 24 -0.86 -15.49 -1.42
CA ALA A 24 -1.12 -15.81 -2.82
C ALA A 24 0.15 -15.96 -3.66
N TYR A 25 1.20 -15.17 -3.36
CA TYR A 25 2.47 -15.22 -4.08
C TYR A 25 3.46 -16.25 -3.48
N GLY A 26 3.20 -16.77 -2.28
CA GLY A 26 4.12 -17.62 -1.51
C GLY A 26 5.23 -16.82 -0.83
N SER A 27 5.86 -15.91 -1.56
CA SER A 27 6.76 -14.89 -1.02
C SER A 27 6.58 -13.57 -1.75
N LEU A 28 6.48 -12.48 -0.99
CA LEU A 28 6.38 -11.13 -1.54
C LEU A 28 6.87 -10.14 -0.50
N SER A 29 7.89 -9.34 -0.82
CA SER A 29 8.35 -8.31 0.11
C SER A 29 7.38 -7.13 0.15
N TRP A 30 7.43 -6.37 1.25
CA TRP A 30 6.61 -5.17 1.42
C TRP A 30 6.85 -4.15 0.29
N ARG A 31 8.12 -3.96 -0.08
CA ARG A 31 8.50 -3.04 -1.16
C ARG A 31 7.97 -3.50 -2.52
N GLU A 32 8.02 -4.79 -2.83
CA GLU A 32 7.48 -5.32 -4.08
C GLU A 32 5.96 -5.20 -4.15
N TYR A 33 5.27 -5.48 -3.04
CA TYR A 33 3.84 -5.27 -2.92
C TYR A 33 3.45 -3.83 -3.24
N LEU A 34 4.10 -2.85 -2.59
CA LEU A 34 3.85 -1.43 -2.82
C LEU A 34 4.13 -1.00 -4.28
N LYS A 35 5.22 -1.50 -4.88
CA LYS A 35 5.53 -1.26 -6.29
C LYS A 35 4.46 -1.79 -7.24
N LYS A 36 3.92 -2.98 -6.96
CA LYS A 36 2.83 -3.57 -7.76
C LYS A 36 1.56 -2.71 -7.64
N ILE A 37 1.07 -2.49 -6.42
CA ILE A 37 -0.21 -1.79 -6.25
C ILE A 37 -0.16 -0.31 -6.65
N SER A 38 1.02 0.33 -6.64
CA SER A 38 1.19 1.72 -7.09
C SER A 38 1.18 1.90 -8.62
N SER A 39 1.44 0.82 -9.38
CA SER A 39 1.53 0.84 -10.85
C SER A 39 0.33 0.19 -11.55
N LEU A 40 -0.42 -0.67 -10.86
CA LEU A 40 -1.60 -1.32 -11.43
C LEU A 40 -2.74 -0.33 -11.67
N ASN A 41 -3.22 -0.25 -12.92
CA ASN A 41 -4.36 0.60 -13.29
C ASN A 41 -5.66 0.21 -12.57
N VAL A 42 -5.79 -1.06 -12.18
CA VAL A 42 -6.93 -1.59 -11.41
C VAL A 42 -6.93 -1.16 -9.94
N SER A 43 -5.80 -0.72 -9.38
CA SER A 43 -5.75 -0.18 -8.03
C SER A 43 -6.44 1.17 -7.99
N GLY A 44 -7.29 1.45 -6.99
CA GLY A 44 -7.90 2.77 -6.83
C GLY A 44 -6.86 3.90 -6.71
N LYS A 45 -7.21 5.12 -7.17
CA LYS A 45 -6.32 6.29 -7.15
C LYS A 45 -5.65 6.51 -5.79
N TRP A 46 -6.43 6.45 -4.71
CA TRP A 46 -5.93 6.65 -3.34
C TRP A 46 -4.95 5.57 -2.90
N VAL A 47 -5.15 4.31 -3.30
CA VAL A 47 -4.21 3.21 -3.03
C VAL A 47 -2.88 3.48 -3.72
N ARG A 48 -2.91 3.91 -4.99
CA ARG A 48 -1.68 4.22 -5.73
C ARG A 48 -0.90 5.37 -5.11
N GLU A 49 -1.60 6.44 -4.73
CA GLU A 49 -0.98 7.61 -4.08
C GLU A 49 -0.37 7.26 -2.73
N VAL A 50 -1.09 6.53 -1.87
CA VAL A 50 -0.56 6.10 -0.56
C VAL A 50 0.63 5.17 -0.75
N ALA A 51 0.56 4.19 -1.64
CA ALA A 51 1.66 3.27 -1.88
C ALA A 51 2.93 3.99 -2.37
N LYS A 52 2.80 4.98 -3.26
CA LYS A 52 3.93 5.84 -3.67
C LYS A 52 4.46 6.66 -2.50
N GLY A 53 3.56 7.29 -1.74
CA GLY A 53 3.95 8.06 -0.55
C GLY A 53 4.69 7.24 0.50
N ILE A 54 4.38 5.96 0.65
CA ILE A 54 5.13 5.04 1.53
C ILE A 54 6.52 4.75 0.94
N LEU A 55 6.60 4.43 -0.36
CA LEU A 55 7.87 4.16 -1.05
C LEU A 55 8.83 5.36 -1.01
N GLU A 56 8.28 6.58 -1.03
CA GLU A 56 9.00 7.85 -0.97
C GLU A 56 9.29 8.32 0.48
N GLY A 57 8.79 7.62 1.49
CA GLY A 57 8.98 7.98 2.91
C GLY A 57 8.12 9.16 3.39
N ILE A 58 7.22 9.67 2.56
CA ILE A 58 6.27 10.75 2.88
C ILE A 58 5.18 10.25 3.86
N VAL A 59 4.76 9.00 3.67
CA VAL A 59 3.82 8.29 4.55
C VAL A 59 4.62 7.31 5.40
N LYS A 60 4.67 7.58 6.70
CA LYS A 60 5.31 6.68 7.66
C LYS A 60 4.34 5.60 8.07
N VAL A 61 4.80 4.36 8.04
CA VAL A 61 4.05 3.17 8.47
C VAL A 61 4.94 2.37 9.40
N ASN A 62 4.40 2.03 10.58
CA ASN A 62 5.04 1.08 11.48
C ASN A 62 4.42 -0.28 11.19
N LEU A 63 5.18 -1.15 10.51
CA LEU A 63 4.82 -2.55 10.39
C LEU A 63 5.16 -3.21 11.73
N GLN A 64 4.14 -3.62 12.48
CA GLN A 64 4.30 -4.47 13.67
C GLN A 64 4.59 -5.91 13.26
#